data_AF-A0A3M1B4R6-F1
#
_entry.id   AF-A0A3M1B4R6-F1
#
_cell.length_a   1.000
_cell.length_b   1.000
_cell.length_c   1.000
_cell.angle_alpha   90.00
_cell.angle_beta   90.00
_cell.angle_gamma   90.00
#
_symmetry.space_group_name_H-M   'P 1'
#
loop_
_entity.id
_entity.type
_entity.pdbx_description
1 polymer ?
#
loop_
_entity_poly.entity_id
_entity_poly.type
_entity_poly.pdbx_seq_one_letter_code
_entity_poly.pdbx_strand_id
1 'polypeptide(L)'
;LPLLQKARQRELDQLRRKRLLQKLIREQEELRRRTKELAQKMQKTPPQENLEQASKQMDEAQRNIERQHLDESLQEQKQAQKYLEKSKENLEKKLNKYKEKKQQEELFNIHAKLQQMIQRQKQINQQTLKIENTRLQFRGRLPRYLRRKILKELIPKEKKQIQDARNIQKKLEQEGSTVYASQMKSIQQDLDNIIQQMRRPPSGESPTGEYTQLAQNQVLKKLVRLKDAFKVLYENRKQKKKNKKQKTKKRPQNQKPMLIPPIAELKLMLELQKELREKTEDLQRAIRLSGGKPTEIQNRLLQRLVEEQNNLAETWQKMIDSLKKRFGQ
;
A
#
# COMPACT_ATOMS: atom_id res chain seq x y z
N LEU A 1 71.05 -4.14 35.28
CA LEU A 1 69.64 -3.67 35.34
C LEU A 1 68.82 -3.73 34.03
N PRO A 2 69.35 -3.53 32.80
CA PRO A 2 68.51 -3.47 31.59
C PRO A 2 67.92 -4.81 31.11
N LEU A 3 68.53 -5.95 31.48
CA LEU A 3 68.03 -7.30 31.16
C LEU A 3 66.78 -7.69 31.99
N LEU A 4 66.72 -7.28 33.25
CA LEU A 4 65.57 -7.49 34.15
C LEU A 4 64.36 -6.66 33.72
N GLN A 5 64.56 -5.44 33.23
CA GLN A 5 63.48 -4.61 32.67
C GLN A 5 62.93 -5.19 31.36
N LYS A 6 63.79 -5.71 30.46
CA LYS A 6 63.37 -6.40 29.24
C LYS A 6 62.61 -7.71 29.53
N ALA A 7 63.03 -8.49 30.53
CA ALA A 7 62.32 -9.71 30.94
C ALA A 7 60.93 -9.40 31.51
N ARG A 8 60.84 -8.39 32.38
CA ARG A 8 59.58 -7.92 32.98
C ARG A 8 58.62 -7.34 31.93
N GLN A 9 59.14 -6.63 30.91
CA GLN A 9 58.36 -6.17 29.75
C GLN A 9 57.84 -7.34 28.90
N ARG A 10 58.67 -8.36 28.64
CA ARG A 10 58.25 -9.56 27.91
C ARG A 10 57.17 -10.35 28.65
N GLU A 11 57.25 -10.46 29.97
CA GLU A 11 56.20 -11.08 30.79
C GLU A 11 54.90 -10.27 30.79
N LEU A 12 54.99 -8.95 30.90
CA LEU A 12 53.84 -8.03 30.79
C LEU A 12 53.16 -8.16 29.42
N ASP A 13 53.93 -8.25 28.33
CA ASP A 13 53.41 -8.43 26.98
C ASP A 13 52.81 -9.83 26.78
N GLN A 14 53.39 -10.88 27.36
CA GLN A 14 52.80 -12.22 27.36
C GLN A 14 51.48 -12.27 28.15
N LEU A 15 51.41 -11.60 29.30
CA LEU A 15 50.18 -11.46 30.10
C LEU A 15 49.09 -10.69 29.35
N ARG A 16 49.46 -9.60 28.67
CA ARG A 16 48.54 -8.83 27.81
C ARG A 16 48.01 -9.67 26.65
N ARG A 17 48.90 -10.41 25.96
CA ARG A 17 48.52 -11.33 24.88
C ARG A 17 47.57 -12.43 25.37
N LYS A 18 47.85 -13.06 26.52
CA LYS A 18 46.97 -14.07 27.12
C LYS A 18 45.58 -13.52 27.45
N ARG A 19 45.49 -12.31 28.03
CA ARG A 19 44.21 -11.65 28.33
C ARG A 19 43.42 -11.30 27.06
N LEU A 20 44.10 -10.80 26.03
CA LEU A 20 43.50 -10.53 24.72
C LEU A 20 42.96 -11.81 24.07
N LEU A 21 43.74 -12.89 24.09
CA LEU A 21 43.34 -14.19 23.55
C LEU A 21 42.10 -14.74 24.27
N GLN A 22 42.07 -14.69 25.61
CA GLN A 22 40.90 -15.09 26.40
C GLN A 22 39.66 -14.26 26.06
N LYS A 23 39.81 -12.96 25.83
CA LYS A 23 38.71 -12.08 25.42
C LYS A 23 38.17 -12.45 24.04
N LEU A 24 39.07 -12.69 23.08
CA LEU A 24 38.71 -13.12 21.72
C LEU A 24 37.98 -14.47 21.70
N ILE A 25 38.41 -15.44 22.51
CA ILE A 25 37.74 -16.74 22.65
C ILE A 25 36.30 -16.55 23.15
N ARG A 26 36.09 -15.71 24.17
CA ARG A 26 34.75 -15.43 24.71
C ARG A 26 33.84 -14.77 23.68
N GLU A 27 34.33 -13.74 22.99
CA GLU A 27 33.57 -13.05 21.94
C GLU A 27 33.21 -13.99 20.78
N GLN A 28 34.15 -14.85 20.38
CA GLN A 28 33.93 -15.86 19.34
C GLN A 28 32.88 -16.89 19.77
N GLU A 29 32.91 -17.34 21.03
CA GLU A 29 31.95 -18.29 21.58
C GLU A 29 30.52 -17.71 21.62
N GLU A 30 30.38 -16.44 22.02
CA GLU A 30 29.09 -15.74 21.99
C GLU A 30 28.53 -15.59 20.56
N LEU A 31 29.37 -15.17 19.61
CA LEU A 31 29.00 -15.03 18.20
C LEU A 31 28.54 -16.36 17.60
N ARG A 32 29.27 -17.44 17.90
CA ARG A 32 28.91 -18.82 17.52
C ARG A 32 27.56 -19.23 18.10
N ARG A 33 27.33 -19.04 19.41
CA ARG A 33 26.05 -19.39 20.05
C ARG A 33 24.87 -18.70 19.38
N ARG A 34 24.97 -17.39 19.15
CA ARG A 34 23.96 -16.60 18.44
C ARG A 34 23.72 -17.10 17.01
N THR A 35 24.78 -17.50 16.31
CA THR A 35 24.68 -18.02 14.94
C THR A 35 23.98 -19.39 14.90
N LYS A 36 24.29 -20.30 15.85
CA LYS A 36 23.60 -21.59 15.99
C LYS A 36 22.13 -21.43 16.35
N GLU A 37 21.80 -20.53 17.29
CA GLU A 37 20.41 -20.23 17.65
C GLU A 37 19.62 -19.67 16.45
N LEU A 38 20.23 -18.79 15.65
CA LEU A 38 19.61 -18.27 14.43
C LEU A 38 19.40 -19.38 13.39
N ALA A 39 20.36 -20.30 13.21
CA ALA A 39 20.20 -21.45 12.32
C ALA A 39 19.04 -22.35 12.76
N GLN A 40 18.93 -22.63 14.06
CA GLN A 40 17.85 -23.43 14.63
C GLN A 40 16.48 -22.75 14.49
N LYS A 41 16.38 -21.44 14.68
CA LYS A 41 15.13 -20.67 14.48
C LYS A 41 14.69 -20.63 13.01
N MET A 42 15.62 -20.84 12.07
CA MET A 42 15.38 -20.81 10.62
C MET A 42 15.08 -22.19 10.01
N GLN A 43 14.84 -23.22 10.84
CA GLN A 43 14.60 -24.60 10.40
C GLN A 43 13.66 -24.67 9.18
N LYS A 44 14.13 -25.37 8.13
CA LYS A 44 13.47 -25.59 6.81
C LYS A 44 13.58 -24.45 5.80
N THR A 45 14.57 -23.55 5.91
CA THR A 45 14.80 -22.51 4.90
C THR A 45 16.24 -22.46 4.38
N PRO A 46 16.48 -22.26 3.06
CA PRO A 46 17.83 -22.23 2.47
C PRO A 46 18.93 -21.36 3.13
N PRO A 47 18.65 -20.22 3.82
CA PRO A 47 19.64 -19.49 4.62
C PRO A 47 20.26 -20.32 5.76
N GLN A 48 19.60 -21.40 6.18
CA GLN A 48 20.05 -22.33 7.22
C GLN A 48 21.39 -22.96 6.87
N GLU A 49 21.57 -23.46 5.63
CA GLU A 49 22.84 -24.07 5.20
C GLU A 49 24.02 -23.10 5.34
N ASN A 50 23.86 -21.84 4.92
CA ASN A 50 24.91 -20.83 5.07
C ASN A 50 25.17 -20.48 6.55
N LEU A 51 24.15 -20.47 7.42
CA LEU A 51 24.33 -20.23 8.86
C LEU A 51 25.02 -21.42 9.56
N GLU A 52 24.70 -22.65 9.14
CA GLU A 52 25.36 -23.86 9.63
C GLU A 52 26.82 -23.91 9.18
N GLN A 53 27.12 -23.57 7.93
CA GLN A 53 28.51 -23.48 7.43
C GLN A 53 29.28 -22.34 8.11
N ALA A 54 28.66 -21.17 8.32
CA ALA A 54 29.26 -20.09 9.11
C ALA A 54 29.59 -20.54 10.53
N SER A 55 28.67 -21.26 11.17
CA SER A 55 28.88 -21.78 12.51
C SER A 55 29.98 -22.86 12.57
N LYS A 56 30.12 -23.71 11.56
CA LYS A 56 31.21 -24.71 11.48
C LYS A 56 32.57 -24.03 11.35
N GLN A 57 32.67 -23.04 10.48
CA GLN A 57 33.89 -22.24 10.31
C GLN A 57 34.25 -21.46 11.58
N MET A 58 33.26 -20.99 12.34
CA MET A 58 33.49 -20.38 13.66
C MET A 58 33.96 -21.39 14.72
N ASP A 59 33.52 -22.66 14.64
CA ASP A 59 33.96 -23.74 15.52
C ASP A 59 35.42 -24.12 15.26
N GLU A 60 35.82 -24.17 13.98
CA GLU A 60 37.20 -24.41 13.56
C GLU A 60 38.11 -23.25 13.97
N ALA A 61 37.68 -22.00 13.72
CA ALA A 61 38.41 -20.78 14.12
C ALA A 61 38.71 -20.72 15.61
N GLN A 62 37.75 -21.17 16.45
CA GLN A 62 37.91 -21.21 17.89
C GLN A 62 38.97 -22.25 18.30
N ARG A 63 38.94 -23.47 17.73
CA ARG A 63 39.93 -24.51 18.00
C ARG A 63 41.34 -24.08 17.61
N ASN A 64 41.47 -23.32 16.52
CA ASN A 64 42.76 -22.80 16.07
C ASN A 64 43.28 -21.66 16.96
N ILE A 65 42.41 -20.80 17.51
CA ILE A 65 42.79 -19.81 18.54
C ILE A 65 43.29 -20.52 19.81
N GLU A 66 42.60 -21.58 20.25
CA GLU A 66 42.98 -22.36 21.44
C GLU A 66 44.34 -23.06 21.26
N ARG A 67 44.67 -23.48 20.03
CA ARG A 67 45.96 -24.08 19.65
C ARG A 67 47.04 -23.06 19.25
N GLN A 68 46.74 -21.76 19.33
CA GLN A 68 47.64 -20.65 18.94
C GLN A 68 47.97 -20.57 17.43
N HIS A 69 47.20 -21.23 16.57
CA HIS A 69 47.28 -21.11 15.10
C HIS A 69 46.46 -19.90 14.60
N LEU A 70 47.01 -18.69 14.81
CA LEU A 70 46.31 -17.44 14.54
C LEU A 70 46.01 -17.21 13.05
N ASP A 71 46.92 -17.60 12.15
CA ASP A 71 46.76 -17.39 10.70
C ASP A 71 45.64 -18.27 10.12
N GLU A 72 45.54 -19.53 10.57
CA GLU A 72 44.48 -20.46 10.18
C GLU A 72 43.12 -19.99 10.70
N SER A 73 43.06 -19.54 11.97
CA SER A 73 41.86 -18.96 12.55
C SER A 73 41.35 -17.72 11.79
N LEU A 74 42.25 -16.85 11.34
CA LEU A 74 41.90 -15.69 10.52
C LEU A 74 41.29 -16.10 9.17
N GLN A 75 41.76 -17.20 8.56
CA GLN A 75 41.18 -17.71 7.33
C GLN A 75 39.76 -18.26 7.56
N GLU A 76 39.57 -19.04 8.62
CA GLU A 76 38.27 -19.62 8.99
C GLU A 76 37.26 -18.54 9.39
N GLN A 77 37.68 -17.48 10.11
CA GLN A 77 36.85 -16.31 10.36
C GLN A 77 36.44 -15.59 9.07
N LYS A 78 37.35 -15.42 8.10
CA LYS A 78 37.01 -14.85 6.78
C LYS A 78 36.01 -15.72 6.03
N GLN A 79 36.11 -17.04 6.14
CA GLN A 79 35.13 -17.95 5.53
C GLN A 79 33.77 -17.85 6.24
N ALA A 80 33.74 -17.84 7.56
CA ALA A 80 32.53 -17.63 8.35
C ALA A 80 31.82 -16.32 7.98
N GLN A 81 32.58 -15.22 7.85
CA GLN A 81 32.05 -13.94 7.40
C GLN A 81 31.43 -14.03 6.00
N LYS A 82 32.09 -14.67 5.03
CA LYS A 82 31.53 -14.89 3.68
C LYS A 82 30.21 -15.66 3.73
N TYR A 83 30.10 -16.68 4.58
CA TYR A 83 28.86 -17.44 4.74
C TYR A 83 27.74 -16.61 5.40
N LEU A 84 28.06 -15.78 6.40
CA LEU A 84 27.10 -14.84 7.00
C LEU A 84 26.60 -13.79 5.99
N GLU A 85 27.49 -13.22 5.18
CA GLU A 85 27.14 -12.27 4.12
C GLU A 85 26.20 -12.92 3.09
N LYS A 86 26.53 -14.13 2.61
CA LYS A 86 25.65 -14.91 1.73
C LYS A 86 24.29 -15.19 2.39
N SER A 87 24.26 -15.49 3.69
CA SER A 87 23.01 -15.71 4.42
C SER A 87 22.17 -14.43 4.51
N LYS A 88 22.80 -13.30 4.82
CA LYS A 88 22.16 -11.97 4.83
C LYS A 88 21.55 -11.65 3.47
N GLU A 89 22.30 -11.81 2.39
CA GLU A 89 21.78 -11.60 1.03
C GLU A 89 20.58 -12.51 0.71
N ASN A 90 20.65 -13.79 1.09
CA ASN A 90 19.57 -14.74 0.88
C ASN A 90 18.32 -14.37 1.67
N LEU A 91 18.48 -13.89 2.92
CA LEU A 91 17.39 -13.37 3.74
C LEU A 91 16.78 -12.11 3.14
N GLU A 92 17.59 -11.17 2.67
CA GLU A 92 17.09 -9.97 1.98
C GLU A 92 16.30 -10.34 0.71
N LYS A 93 16.81 -11.26 -0.10
CA LYS A 93 16.11 -11.78 -1.30
C LYS A 93 14.78 -12.42 -0.92
N LYS A 94 14.73 -13.23 0.14
CA LYS A 94 13.48 -13.87 0.62
C LYS A 94 12.49 -12.87 1.18
N LEU A 95 12.97 -11.93 1.99
CA LEU A 95 12.16 -10.88 2.57
C LEU A 95 11.55 -9.99 1.49
N ASN A 96 12.31 -9.69 0.42
CA ASN A 96 11.79 -9.00 -0.76
C ASN A 96 10.75 -9.84 -1.51
N LYS A 97 10.99 -11.14 -1.75
CA LYS A 97 9.99 -12.04 -2.35
C LYS A 97 8.70 -12.12 -1.52
N TYR A 98 8.82 -12.20 -0.20
CA TYR A 98 7.69 -12.24 0.73
C TYR A 98 6.89 -10.94 0.68
N LYS A 99 7.56 -9.78 0.76
CA LYS A 99 6.93 -8.46 0.58
C LYS A 99 6.22 -8.35 -0.76
N GLU A 100 6.86 -8.76 -1.86
CA GLU A 100 6.24 -8.76 -3.19
C GLU A 100 4.99 -9.66 -3.24
N LYS A 101 4.99 -10.82 -2.57
CA LYS A 101 3.84 -11.73 -2.51
C LYS A 101 2.70 -11.12 -1.70
N LYS A 102 2.98 -10.64 -0.49
CA LYS A 102 2.00 -9.97 0.38
C LYS A 102 1.31 -8.81 -0.36
N GLN A 103 2.09 -7.98 -1.05
CA GLN A 103 1.56 -6.86 -1.84
C GLN A 103 0.71 -7.29 -3.04
N GLN A 104 0.99 -8.45 -3.65
CA GLN A 104 0.15 -8.98 -4.72
C GLN A 104 -1.18 -9.50 -4.19
N GLU A 105 -1.16 -10.19 -3.05
CA GLU A 105 -2.36 -10.62 -2.35
C GLU A 105 -3.22 -9.42 -1.93
N GLU A 106 -2.58 -8.36 -1.43
CA GLU A 106 -3.27 -7.13 -1.02
C GLU A 106 -3.93 -6.40 -2.20
N LEU A 107 -3.22 -6.21 -3.32
CA LEU A 107 -3.82 -5.68 -4.55
C LEU A 107 -5.01 -6.53 -5.04
N PHE A 108 -4.87 -7.86 -4.98
CA PHE A 108 -5.94 -8.77 -5.40
C PHE A 108 -7.17 -8.63 -4.50
N ASN A 109 -6.97 -8.58 -3.18
CA ASN A 109 -8.04 -8.40 -2.20
C ASN A 109 -8.77 -7.07 -2.39
N ILE A 110 -8.03 -5.97 -2.62
CA ILE A 110 -8.61 -4.66 -2.90
C ILE A 110 -9.40 -4.69 -4.21
N HIS A 111 -8.84 -5.26 -5.29
CA HIS A 111 -9.53 -5.40 -6.57
C HIS A 111 -10.84 -6.20 -6.44
N ALA A 112 -10.80 -7.36 -5.77
CA ALA A 112 -11.97 -8.19 -5.53
C ALA A 112 -13.05 -7.44 -4.73
N LYS A 113 -12.63 -6.67 -3.72
CA LYS A 113 -13.56 -5.87 -2.92
C LYS A 113 -14.20 -4.74 -3.73
N LEU A 114 -13.43 -4.04 -4.56
CA LEU A 114 -13.96 -3.03 -5.48
C LEU A 114 -14.95 -3.64 -6.48
N GLN A 115 -14.68 -4.84 -7.00
CA GLN A 115 -15.61 -5.55 -7.88
C GLN A 115 -16.95 -5.86 -7.19
N GLN A 116 -16.91 -6.29 -5.92
CA GLN A 116 -18.13 -6.49 -5.12
C GLN A 116 -18.90 -5.19 -4.89
N MET A 117 -18.20 -4.09 -4.60
CA MET A 117 -18.81 -2.76 -4.44
C MET A 117 -19.48 -2.30 -5.74
N ILE A 118 -18.81 -2.45 -6.88
CA ILE A 118 -19.37 -2.12 -8.21
C ILE A 118 -20.64 -2.90 -8.49
N GLN A 119 -20.65 -4.22 -8.22
CA GLN A 119 -21.84 -5.04 -8.44
C GLN A 119 -23.00 -4.59 -7.56
N ARG A 120 -22.72 -4.29 -6.28
CA ARG A 120 -23.72 -3.78 -5.35
C ARG A 120 -24.25 -2.42 -5.78
N GLN A 121 -23.39 -1.49 -6.17
CA GLN A 121 -23.80 -0.17 -6.66
C GLN A 121 -24.67 -0.30 -7.92
N LYS A 122 -24.29 -1.13 -8.89
CA LYS A 122 -25.12 -1.39 -10.09
C LYS A 122 -26.53 -1.85 -9.72
N GLN A 123 -26.65 -2.79 -8.78
CA GLN A 123 -27.96 -3.25 -8.30
C GLN A 123 -28.76 -2.12 -7.63
N ILE A 124 -28.11 -1.29 -6.81
CA ILE A 124 -28.77 -0.16 -6.15
C ILE A 124 -29.23 0.88 -7.18
N ASN A 125 -28.40 1.23 -8.18
CA ASN A 125 -28.76 2.17 -9.25
C ASN A 125 -29.98 1.66 -10.03
N GLN A 126 -29.99 0.38 -10.41
CA GLN A 126 -31.13 -0.26 -11.08
C GLN A 126 -32.40 -0.23 -10.21
N GLN A 127 -32.28 -0.50 -8.91
CA GLN A 127 -33.43 -0.44 -7.99
C GLN A 127 -33.93 1.00 -7.81
N THR A 128 -33.03 1.97 -7.76
CA THR A 128 -33.36 3.40 -7.66
C THR A 128 -34.14 3.87 -8.89
N LEU A 129 -33.66 3.51 -10.09
CA LEU A 129 -34.35 3.80 -11.35
C LEU A 129 -35.75 3.16 -11.41
N LYS A 130 -35.88 1.89 -11.00
CA LYS A 130 -37.18 1.20 -10.96
C LYS A 130 -38.16 1.91 -10.02
N ILE A 131 -37.70 2.32 -8.84
CA ILE A 131 -38.54 3.05 -7.87
C ILE A 131 -38.98 4.39 -8.46
N GLU A 132 -38.09 5.10 -9.14
CA GLU A 132 -38.40 6.39 -9.78
C GLU A 132 -39.44 6.22 -10.90
N ASN A 133 -39.28 5.21 -11.77
CA ASN A 133 -40.26 4.93 -12.81
C ASN A 133 -41.64 4.62 -12.24
N THR A 134 -41.71 3.82 -11.17
CA THR A 134 -42.98 3.56 -10.49
C THR A 134 -43.56 4.83 -9.88
N ARG A 135 -42.75 5.69 -9.26
CA ARG A 135 -43.20 7.00 -8.74
C ARG A 135 -43.84 7.86 -9.84
N LEU A 136 -43.23 7.90 -11.03
CA LEU A 136 -43.75 8.64 -12.18
C LEU A 136 -45.11 8.08 -12.64
N GLN A 137 -45.28 6.76 -12.65
CA GLN A 137 -46.58 6.11 -12.94
C GLN A 137 -47.67 6.49 -11.93
N PHE A 138 -47.31 6.71 -10.66
CA PHE A 138 -48.23 7.16 -9.61
C PHE A 138 -48.35 8.69 -9.51
N ARG A 139 -48.40 9.39 -10.65
CA ARG A 139 -48.54 10.86 -10.74
C ARG A 139 -47.52 11.61 -9.86
N GLY A 140 -46.30 11.08 -9.78
CA GLY A 140 -45.21 11.65 -8.99
C GLY A 140 -45.25 11.37 -7.49
N ARG A 141 -46.29 10.70 -6.97
CA ARG A 141 -46.36 10.29 -5.56
C ARG A 141 -45.57 9.02 -5.33
N LEU A 142 -44.78 8.99 -4.25
CA LEU A 142 -44.01 7.81 -3.86
C LEU A 142 -44.84 6.90 -2.92
N PRO A 143 -45.23 5.69 -3.33
CA PRO A 143 -45.97 4.76 -2.47
C PRO A 143 -45.22 4.43 -1.17
N ARG A 144 -45.98 4.24 -0.07
CA ARG A 144 -45.42 3.97 1.26
C ARG A 144 -44.51 2.73 1.30
N TYR A 145 -44.85 1.68 0.55
CA TYR A 145 -44.05 0.45 0.48
C TYR A 145 -42.69 0.69 -0.20
N LEU A 146 -42.64 1.51 -1.26
CA LEU A 146 -41.37 1.90 -1.91
C LEU A 146 -40.53 2.80 -1.00
N ARG A 147 -41.15 3.74 -0.27
CA ARG A 147 -40.44 4.55 0.72
C ARG A 147 -39.83 3.67 1.83
N ARG A 148 -40.57 2.66 2.30
CA ARG A 148 -40.05 1.67 3.25
C ARG A 148 -38.88 0.87 2.66
N LYS A 149 -38.94 0.49 1.38
CA LYS A 149 -37.85 -0.20 0.68
C LYS A 149 -36.58 0.64 0.61
N ILE A 150 -36.68 1.93 0.27
CA ILE A 150 -35.53 2.85 0.28
C ILE A 150 -34.89 2.87 1.68
N LEU A 151 -35.70 3.09 2.72
CA LEU A 151 -35.20 3.26 4.09
C LEU A 151 -34.64 1.97 4.71
N LYS A 152 -35.25 0.82 4.42
CA LYS A 152 -34.89 -0.47 5.05
C LYS A 152 -33.93 -1.32 4.21
N GLU A 153 -33.80 -1.07 2.91
CA GLU A 153 -32.94 -1.87 2.03
C GLU A 153 -31.85 -1.04 1.35
N LEU A 154 -32.20 0.03 0.63
CA LEU A 154 -31.22 0.77 -0.18
C LEU A 154 -30.23 1.54 0.69
N ILE A 155 -30.72 2.32 1.65
CA ILE A 155 -29.85 3.10 2.54
C ILE A 155 -28.88 2.22 3.33
N PRO A 156 -29.30 1.10 3.96
CA PRO A 156 -28.37 0.19 4.62
C PRO A 156 -27.32 -0.41 3.68
N LYS A 157 -27.68 -0.71 2.42
CA LYS A 157 -26.70 -1.19 1.42
C LYS A 157 -25.67 -0.13 1.08
N GLU A 158 -26.07 1.14 0.92
CA GLU A 158 -25.12 2.25 0.70
C GLU A 158 -24.23 2.49 1.93
N LYS A 159 -24.77 2.41 3.15
CA LYS A 159 -23.97 2.47 4.38
C LYS A 159 -22.91 1.37 4.45
N LYS A 160 -23.26 0.16 4.01
CA LYS A 160 -22.28 -0.94 3.92
C LYS A 160 -21.18 -0.64 2.90
N GLN A 161 -21.50 0.04 1.80
CA GLN A 161 -20.47 0.50 0.86
C GLN A 161 -19.54 1.54 1.47
N ILE A 162 -20.04 2.46 2.29
CA ILE A 162 -19.20 3.43 3.02
C ILE A 162 -18.23 2.70 3.95
N GLN A 163 -18.71 1.70 4.70
CA GLN A 163 -17.84 0.89 5.57
C GLN A 163 -16.77 0.14 4.77
N ASP A 164 -17.15 -0.49 3.67
CA ASP A 164 -16.23 -1.17 2.75
C ASP A 164 -15.17 -0.19 2.20
N ALA A 165 -15.61 1.02 1.80
CA ALA A 165 -14.74 2.07 1.29
C ALA A 165 -13.75 2.57 2.35
N ARG A 166 -14.22 2.78 3.58
CA ARG A 166 -13.39 3.21 4.73
C ARG A 166 -12.32 2.18 5.08
N ASN A 167 -12.66 0.90 5.00
CA ASN A 167 -11.70 -0.18 5.25
C ASN A 167 -10.60 -0.22 4.19
N ILE A 168 -10.93 -0.01 2.92
CA ILE A 168 -9.93 0.09 1.84
C ILE A 168 -9.09 1.36 2.02
N GLN A 169 -9.71 2.51 2.31
CA GLN A 169 -9.00 3.77 2.55
C GLN A 169 -7.91 3.61 3.63
N LYS A 170 -8.26 3.04 4.80
CA LYS A 170 -7.31 2.84 5.90
C LYS A 170 -6.09 2.00 5.48
N LYS A 171 -6.31 0.96 4.68
CA LYS A 171 -5.21 0.12 4.16
C LYS A 171 -4.30 0.92 3.24
N LEU A 172 -4.89 1.71 2.33
CA LEU A 172 -4.13 2.55 1.40
C LEU A 172 -3.32 3.64 2.13
N GLU A 173 -3.86 4.23 3.20
CA GLU A 173 -3.15 5.20 4.04
C GLU A 173 -1.96 4.55 4.78
N GLN A 174 -2.14 3.35 5.34
CA GLN A 174 -1.07 2.60 6.01
C GLN A 174 0.10 2.27 5.07
N GLU A 175 -0.20 2.08 3.78
CA GLU A 175 0.81 1.83 2.75
C GLU A 175 1.35 3.12 2.11
N GLY A 176 0.83 4.27 2.52
CA GLY A 176 1.29 5.57 2.08
C GLY A 176 0.83 5.95 0.68
N SER A 177 -0.32 5.47 0.23
CA SER A 177 -0.98 5.88 -1.00
C SER A 177 -1.96 7.01 -0.73
N THR A 178 -1.53 8.25 -0.96
CA THR A 178 -2.29 9.45 -0.64
C THR A 178 -3.44 9.67 -1.63
N VAL A 179 -3.18 9.47 -2.92
CA VAL A 179 -4.16 9.79 -3.97
C VAL A 179 -5.30 8.77 -3.98
N TYR A 180 -4.98 7.47 -3.92
CA TYR A 180 -6.01 6.43 -3.92
C TYR A 180 -6.83 6.46 -2.63
N ALA A 181 -6.22 6.75 -1.48
CA ALA A 181 -6.95 6.94 -0.23
C ALA A 181 -7.92 8.13 -0.31
N SER A 182 -7.48 9.26 -0.86
CA SER A 182 -8.32 10.44 -1.08
C SER A 182 -9.52 10.11 -1.97
N GLN A 183 -9.31 9.34 -3.04
CA GLN A 183 -10.41 8.91 -3.91
C GLN A 183 -11.43 8.02 -3.17
N MET A 184 -10.98 7.11 -2.31
CA MET A 184 -11.88 6.31 -1.46
C MET A 184 -12.64 7.18 -0.46
N LYS A 185 -12.04 8.25 0.05
CA LYS A 185 -12.71 9.23 0.92
C LYS A 185 -13.77 10.02 0.15
N SER A 186 -13.48 10.47 -1.08
CA SER A 186 -14.46 11.13 -1.95
C SER A 186 -15.67 10.22 -2.22
N ILE A 187 -15.46 8.93 -2.49
CA ILE A 187 -16.55 7.96 -2.65
C ILE A 187 -17.43 7.86 -1.39
N GLN A 188 -16.83 7.88 -0.19
CA GLN A 188 -17.59 7.85 1.06
C GLN A 188 -18.48 9.08 1.21
N GLN A 189 -17.93 10.28 0.96
CA GLN A 189 -18.68 11.54 1.02
C GLN A 189 -19.84 11.55 0.01
N ASP A 190 -19.59 11.10 -1.22
CA ASP A 190 -20.62 10.98 -2.25
C ASP A 190 -21.75 10.04 -1.82
N LEU A 191 -21.40 8.88 -1.25
CA LEU A 191 -22.38 7.90 -0.74
C LEU A 191 -23.18 8.46 0.45
N ASP A 192 -22.53 9.19 1.37
CA ASP A 192 -23.21 9.85 2.48
C ASP A 192 -24.21 10.91 1.99
N ASN A 193 -23.82 11.70 0.99
CA ASN A 193 -24.70 12.68 0.35
C ASN A 193 -25.90 12.00 -0.33
N ILE A 194 -25.68 10.89 -1.04
CA ILE A 194 -26.76 10.07 -1.63
C ILE A 194 -27.72 9.57 -0.54
N ILE A 195 -27.19 9.07 0.59
CA ILE A 195 -28.02 8.59 1.71
C ILE A 195 -28.86 9.73 2.30
N GLN A 196 -28.26 10.91 2.49
CA GLN A 196 -28.98 12.08 2.99
C GLN A 196 -30.12 12.48 2.04
N GLN A 197 -29.83 12.56 0.74
CA GLN A 197 -30.80 12.84 -0.30
C GLN A 197 -31.94 11.81 -0.33
N MET A 198 -31.64 10.52 -0.23
CA MET A 198 -32.65 9.46 -0.18
C MET A 198 -33.54 9.53 1.07
N ARG A 199 -32.99 10.02 2.19
CA ARG A 199 -33.69 10.07 3.48
C ARG A 199 -34.59 11.30 3.60
N ARG A 200 -34.06 12.45 3.22
CA ARG A 200 -34.68 13.77 3.34
C ARG A 200 -34.34 14.58 2.09
N PRO A 201 -35.00 14.31 0.94
CA PRO A 201 -34.78 15.10 -0.26
C PRO A 201 -35.26 16.53 -0.03
N PRO A 202 -34.62 17.54 -0.65
CA PRO A 202 -35.10 18.91 -0.68
C PRO A 202 -36.54 19.02 -1.20
N SER A 203 -37.24 20.09 -0.81
CA SER A 203 -38.62 20.34 -1.20
C SER A 203 -38.78 20.28 -2.72
N GLY A 204 -39.73 19.46 -3.20
CA GLY A 204 -39.98 19.27 -4.63
C GLY A 204 -39.14 18.18 -5.30
N GLU A 205 -38.13 17.63 -4.62
CA GLU A 205 -37.28 16.57 -5.18
C GLU A 205 -37.70 15.16 -4.75
N SER A 206 -37.47 14.20 -5.65
CA SER A 206 -37.66 12.79 -5.35
C SER A 206 -36.41 12.23 -4.65
N PRO A 207 -36.56 11.36 -3.62
CA PRO A 207 -35.42 10.66 -3.04
C PRO A 207 -34.69 9.76 -4.05
N THR A 208 -35.36 9.39 -5.14
CA THR A 208 -34.82 8.58 -6.25
C THR A 208 -34.74 9.36 -7.57
N GLY A 209 -34.83 10.70 -7.50
CA GLY A 209 -34.85 11.58 -8.67
C GLY A 209 -33.53 11.63 -9.43
N GLU A 210 -33.51 12.47 -10.47
CA GLU A 210 -32.38 12.60 -11.40
C GLU A 210 -31.06 12.90 -10.68
N TYR A 211 -31.06 13.83 -9.71
CA TYR A 211 -29.87 14.16 -8.93
C TYR A 211 -29.28 12.95 -8.19
N THR A 212 -30.13 12.16 -7.50
CA THR A 212 -29.70 10.95 -6.79
C THR A 212 -29.06 9.95 -7.77
N GLN A 213 -29.71 9.71 -8.91
CA GLN A 213 -29.22 8.76 -9.91
C GLN A 213 -27.91 9.22 -10.55
N LEU A 214 -27.77 10.51 -10.82
CA LEU A 214 -26.54 11.11 -11.33
C LEU A 214 -25.40 10.90 -10.33
N ALA A 215 -25.61 11.22 -9.05
CA ALA A 215 -24.63 11.03 -8.00
C ALA A 215 -24.22 9.55 -7.84
N GLN A 216 -25.18 8.63 -7.88
CA GLN A 216 -24.93 7.19 -7.84
C GLN A 216 -24.11 6.69 -9.05
N ASN A 217 -24.38 7.21 -10.24
CA ASN A 217 -23.63 6.88 -11.44
C ASN A 217 -22.19 7.42 -11.37
N GLN A 218 -21.99 8.59 -10.77
CA GLN A 218 -20.64 9.12 -10.52
C GLN A 218 -19.87 8.23 -9.54
N VAL A 219 -20.48 7.78 -8.45
CA VAL A 219 -19.85 6.81 -7.53
C VAL A 219 -19.46 5.53 -8.27
N LEU A 220 -20.37 4.99 -9.09
CA LEU A 220 -20.08 3.80 -9.90
C LEU A 220 -18.89 4.02 -10.84
N LYS A 221 -18.82 5.15 -11.54
CA LYS A 221 -17.68 5.52 -12.41
C LYS A 221 -16.37 5.59 -11.61
N LYS A 222 -16.38 6.25 -10.43
CA LYS A 222 -15.20 6.34 -9.55
C LYS A 222 -14.73 4.95 -9.10
N LEU A 223 -15.64 4.06 -8.71
CA LEU A 223 -15.30 2.68 -8.32
C LEU A 223 -14.72 1.85 -9.47
N VAL A 224 -15.32 1.94 -10.67
CA VAL A 224 -14.83 1.24 -11.87
C VAL A 224 -13.41 1.69 -12.22
N ARG A 225 -13.16 3.01 -12.23
CA ARG A 225 -11.83 3.57 -12.49
C ARG A 225 -10.80 3.04 -11.51
N LEU A 226 -11.11 3.07 -10.20
CA LEU A 226 -10.19 2.55 -9.20
C LEU A 226 -9.90 1.07 -9.45
N LYS A 227 -10.92 0.25 -9.71
CA LYS A 227 -10.73 -1.17 -10.03
C LYS A 227 -9.78 -1.35 -11.22
N ASP A 228 -9.97 -0.57 -12.28
CA ASP A 228 -9.14 -0.67 -13.49
C ASP A 228 -7.71 -0.21 -13.24
N ALA A 229 -7.51 0.86 -12.46
CA ALA A 229 -6.19 1.29 -12.01
C ALA A 229 -5.48 0.19 -11.18
N PHE A 230 -6.19 -0.48 -10.27
CA PHE A 230 -5.66 -1.61 -9.50
C PHE A 230 -5.34 -2.84 -10.39
N LYS A 231 -6.15 -3.10 -11.42
CA LYS A 231 -5.90 -4.17 -12.39
C LYS A 231 -4.60 -3.91 -13.16
N VAL A 232 -4.41 -2.69 -13.66
CA VAL A 232 -3.17 -2.28 -14.35
C VAL A 232 -1.96 -2.41 -13.42
N LEU A 233 -2.07 -2.02 -12.15
CA LEU A 233 -1.01 -2.21 -11.15
C LEU A 233 -0.64 -3.69 -10.95
N TYR A 234 -1.66 -4.55 -10.89
CA TYR A 234 -1.47 -5.99 -10.73
C TYR A 234 -0.80 -6.63 -11.96
N GLU A 235 -1.23 -6.29 -13.16
CA GLU A 235 -0.67 -6.78 -14.42
C GLU A 235 0.78 -6.33 -14.64
N ASN A 236 1.08 -5.05 -14.39
CA ASN A 236 2.43 -4.50 -14.45
C ASN A 236 3.40 -5.25 -13.51
N ARG A 237 2.93 -5.67 -12.34
CA ARG A 237 3.73 -6.48 -11.41
C ARG A 237 3.97 -7.90 -11.90
N LYS A 238 2.96 -8.54 -12.49
CA LYS A 238 3.13 -9.87 -13.09
C LYS A 238 4.15 -9.83 -14.23
N GLN A 239 4.10 -8.82 -15.09
CA GLN A 239 5.06 -8.65 -16.19
C GLN A 239 6.49 -8.40 -15.68
N LYS A 240 6.67 -7.53 -14.67
CA LYS A 240 7.99 -7.31 -14.04
C LYS A 240 8.59 -8.60 -13.45
N LYS A 241 7.77 -9.50 -12.91
CA LYS A 241 8.25 -10.82 -12.43
C LYS A 241 8.69 -11.75 -13.57
N LYS A 242 8.02 -11.70 -14.72
CA LYS A 242 8.42 -12.49 -15.92
C LYS A 242 9.75 -11.98 -16.50
N ASN A 243 9.91 -10.66 -16.62
CA ASN A 243 11.13 -10.07 -17.23
C ASN A 243 12.37 -10.12 -16.33
N LYS A 244 12.23 -10.21 -15.01
CA LYS A 244 13.37 -10.43 -14.08
C LYS A 244 14.03 -11.81 -14.25
N LYS A 245 13.42 -12.77 -14.96
CA LYS A 245 14.02 -14.08 -15.22
C LYS A 245 15.03 -14.10 -16.39
N GLN A 246 15.24 -12.99 -17.12
CA GLN A 246 16.08 -12.97 -18.33
C GLN A 246 17.23 -11.95 -18.37
N LYS A 247 17.44 -11.08 -17.36
CA LYS A 247 18.60 -10.17 -17.35
C LYS A 247 19.24 -10.03 -15.97
N THR A 248 20.42 -10.64 -15.83
CA THR A 248 21.45 -10.34 -14.83
C THR A 248 22.11 -9.00 -15.15
N LYS A 249 21.56 -7.88 -14.69
CA LYS A 249 22.35 -6.65 -14.48
C LYS A 249 21.96 -5.95 -13.19
N LYS A 250 23.00 -5.68 -12.39
CA LYS A 250 23.02 -4.87 -11.17
C LYS A 250 22.22 -3.58 -11.39
N ARG A 251 21.11 -3.43 -10.65
CA ARG A 251 20.51 -2.12 -10.38
C ARG A 251 20.46 -1.92 -8.86
N PRO A 252 20.62 -0.68 -8.37
CA PRO A 252 20.74 -0.39 -6.96
C PRO A 252 19.53 -0.91 -6.19
N GLN A 253 19.82 -1.82 -5.27
CA GLN A 253 18.90 -2.55 -4.43
C GLN A 253 18.65 -1.70 -3.18
N ASN A 254 17.74 -0.72 -3.23
CA ASN A 254 17.25 -0.16 -1.97
C ASN A 254 15.86 0.49 -1.97
N GLN A 255 15.13 0.50 -3.09
CA GLN A 255 13.73 0.92 -3.04
C GLN A 255 12.87 -0.27 -2.63
N LYS A 256 12.42 -0.26 -1.36
CA LYS A 256 11.38 -1.18 -0.87
C LYS A 256 10.23 -1.16 -1.88
N PRO A 257 9.77 -2.32 -2.40
CA PRO A 257 8.62 -2.33 -3.29
C PRO A 257 7.44 -1.72 -2.53
N MET A 258 6.74 -0.76 -3.11
CA MET A 258 5.58 -0.07 -2.53
C MET A 258 4.31 -0.67 -3.10
N LEU A 259 3.18 -0.67 -2.36
CA LEU A 259 1.91 -1.18 -2.90
C LEU A 259 1.51 -0.42 -4.16
N ILE A 260 1.60 0.90 -4.12
CA ILE A 260 1.27 1.77 -5.25
C ILE A 260 2.51 2.63 -5.54
N PRO A 261 3.07 2.57 -6.76
CA PRO A 261 4.20 3.40 -7.13
C PRO A 261 3.76 4.87 -7.32
N PRO A 262 4.61 5.86 -7.01
CA PRO A 262 4.30 7.29 -7.21
C PRO A 262 3.82 7.65 -8.61
N ILE A 263 4.38 7.00 -9.64
CA ILE A 263 3.97 7.20 -11.04
C ILE A 263 2.50 6.81 -11.25
N ALA A 264 2.00 5.79 -10.56
CA ALA A 264 0.59 5.41 -10.67
C ALA A 264 -0.33 6.42 -9.96
N GLU A 265 0.11 7.00 -8.84
CA GLU A 265 -0.60 8.10 -8.20
C GLU A 265 -0.67 9.34 -9.11
N LEU A 266 0.44 9.70 -9.76
CA LEU A 266 0.47 10.81 -10.73
C LEU A 266 -0.45 10.55 -11.92
N LYS A 267 -0.47 9.33 -12.44
CA LYS A 267 -1.38 8.94 -13.53
C LYS A 267 -2.84 9.09 -13.11
N LEU A 268 -3.20 8.60 -11.93
CA LEU A 268 -4.56 8.76 -11.40
C LEU A 268 -4.91 10.24 -11.20
N MET A 269 -3.99 11.07 -10.68
CA MET A 269 -4.20 12.52 -10.55
C MET A 269 -4.45 13.19 -11.90
N LEU A 270 -3.66 12.85 -12.93
CA LEU A 270 -3.85 13.38 -14.27
C LEU A 270 -5.21 12.98 -14.85
N GLU A 271 -5.64 11.73 -14.65
CA GLU A 271 -6.97 11.27 -15.06
C GLU A 271 -8.09 12.02 -14.34
N LEU A 272 -7.96 12.26 -13.03
CA LEU A 272 -8.92 13.04 -12.24
C LEU A 272 -9.01 14.48 -12.72
N GLN A 273 -7.88 15.11 -13.05
CA GLN A 273 -7.86 16.48 -13.57
C GLN A 273 -8.53 16.58 -14.94
N LYS A 274 -8.27 15.62 -15.84
CA LYS A 274 -8.92 15.55 -17.16
C LYS A 274 -10.44 15.42 -17.03
N GLU A 275 -10.91 14.51 -16.17
CA GLU A 275 -12.33 14.34 -15.91
C GLU A 275 -12.96 15.62 -15.33
N LEU A 276 -12.30 16.25 -14.35
CA LEU A 276 -12.81 17.48 -13.75
C LEU A 276 -12.95 18.58 -14.81
N ARG A 277 -12.00 18.69 -15.73
CA ARG A 277 -12.07 19.61 -16.86
C ARG A 277 -13.26 19.29 -17.77
N GLU A 278 -13.40 18.03 -18.19
CA GLU A 278 -14.51 17.58 -19.04
C GLU A 278 -15.88 17.88 -18.40
N LYS A 279 -16.06 17.58 -17.11
CA LYS A 279 -17.30 17.90 -16.39
C LYS A 279 -17.57 19.40 -16.31
N THR A 280 -16.52 20.21 -16.15
CA THR A 280 -16.63 21.68 -16.09
C THR A 280 -17.08 22.22 -17.44
N GLU A 281 -16.48 21.74 -18.53
CA GLU A 281 -16.86 22.10 -19.89
C GLU A 281 -18.29 21.65 -20.22
N ASP A 282 -18.68 20.43 -19.84
CA ASP A 282 -20.03 19.91 -20.02
C ASP A 282 -21.07 20.77 -19.29
N LEU A 283 -20.80 21.12 -18.02
CA LEU A 283 -21.70 21.97 -17.24
C LEU A 283 -21.78 23.38 -17.84
N GLN A 284 -20.66 23.95 -18.25
CA GLN A 284 -20.63 25.27 -18.89
C GLN A 284 -21.45 25.26 -20.20
N ARG A 285 -21.31 24.22 -21.02
CA ARG A 285 -22.13 24.03 -22.22
C ARG A 285 -23.61 23.94 -21.87
N ALA A 286 -23.96 23.14 -20.86
CA ALA A 286 -25.35 22.99 -20.42
C ALA A 286 -25.97 24.32 -19.95
N ILE A 287 -25.24 25.11 -19.15
CA ILE A 287 -25.69 26.42 -18.67
C ILE A 287 -25.89 27.40 -19.84
N ARG A 288 -24.98 27.41 -20.82
CA ARG A 288 -25.11 28.25 -22.03
C ARG A 288 -26.37 27.88 -22.83
N LEU A 289 -26.64 26.59 -23.00
CA LEU A 289 -27.83 26.10 -23.69
C LEU A 289 -29.13 26.43 -22.93
N SER A 290 -29.07 26.56 -21.60
CA SER A 290 -30.20 26.98 -20.75
C SER A 290 -30.41 28.50 -20.69
N GLY A 291 -29.87 29.28 -21.65
CA GLY A 291 -30.03 30.74 -21.67
C GLY A 291 -29.14 31.49 -20.68
N GLY A 292 -28.04 30.87 -20.23
CA GLY A 292 -27.01 31.50 -19.39
C GLY A 292 -27.33 31.55 -17.89
N LYS A 293 -28.54 31.17 -17.46
CA LYS A 293 -28.91 31.06 -16.04
C LYS A 293 -28.90 29.60 -15.61
N PRO A 294 -28.08 29.21 -14.61
CA PRO A 294 -28.03 27.83 -14.15
C PRO A 294 -29.33 27.41 -13.43
N THR A 295 -29.85 26.23 -13.77
CA THR A 295 -30.95 25.59 -13.04
C THR A 295 -30.54 25.18 -11.63
N GLU A 296 -31.49 24.83 -10.75
CA GLU A 296 -31.18 24.40 -9.38
C GLU A 296 -30.26 23.16 -9.35
N ILE A 297 -30.49 22.19 -10.24
CA ILE A 297 -29.64 21.01 -10.40
C ILE A 297 -28.24 21.43 -10.86
N GLN A 298 -28.14 22.33 -11.84
CA GLN A 298 -26.85 22.83 -12.35
C GLN A 298 -26.07 23.60 -11.28
N ASN A 299 -26.74 24.37 -10.42
CA ASN A 299 -26.10 25.07 -9.29
C ASN A 299 -25.48 24.09 -8.29
N ARG A 300 -26.17 22.99 -7.97
CA ARG A 300 -25.60 21.96 -7.08
C ARG A 300 -24.45 21.20 -7.73
N LEU A 301 -24.54 20.94 -9.04
CA LEU A 301 -23.42 20.36 -9.79
C LEU A 301 -22.20 21.30 -9.78
N LEU A 302 -22.42 22.61 -9.89
CA LEU A 302 -21.35 23.61 -9.81
C LEU A 302 -20.70 23.63 -8.42
N GLN A 303 -21.49 23.64 -7.34
CA GLN A 303 -20.96 23.54 -5.97
C GLN A 303 -20.12 22.28 -5.78
N ARG A 304 -20.61 21.14 -6.30
CA ARG A 304 -19.86 19.87 -6.23
C ARG A 304 -18.58 19.90 -7.05
N LEU A 305 -18.54 20.57 -8.20
CA LEU A 305 -17.31 20.73 -8.96
C LEU A 305 -16.27 21.57 -8.22
N VAL A 306 -16.70 22.63 -7.53
CA VAL A 306 -15.82 23.45 -6.68
C VAL A 306 -15.24 22.58 -5.54
N GLU A 307 -16.08 21.78 -4.88
CA GLU A 307 -15.62 20.84 -3.85
C GLU A 307 -14.64 19.79 -4.43
N GLU A 308 -14.93 19.20 -5.59
CA GLU A 308 -14.04 18.25 -6.25
C GLU A 308 -12.69 18.91 -6.62
N GLN A 309 -12.69 20.17 -7.06
CA GLN A 309 -11.48 20.92 -7.39
C GLN A 309 -10.63 21.23 -6.17
N ASN A 310 -11.24 21.67 -5.08
CA ASN A 310 -10.55 21.90 -3.80
C ASN A 310 -9.94 20.61 -3.25
N ASN A 311 -10.70 19.51 -3.27
CA ASN A 311 -10.22 18.20 -2.85
C ASN A 311 -9.03 17.72 -3.71
N LEU A 312 -9.07 17.95 -5.03
CA LEU A 312 -7.98 17.59 -5.92
C LEU A 312 -6.72 18.42 -5.61
N ALA A 313 -6.87 19.73 -5.38
CA ALA A 313 -5.77 20.63 -5.01
C ALA A 313 -5.12 20.23 -3.68
N GLU A 314 -5.93 19.94 -2.65
CA GLU A 314 -5.42 19.42 -1.37
C GLU A 314 -4.69 18.08 -1.54
N THR A 315 -5.23 17.18 -2.36
CA THR A 315 -4.64 15.86 -2.60
C THR A 315 -3.29 16.01 -3.30
N TRP A 316 -3.18 16.96 -4.24
CA TRP A 316 -1.93 17.30 -4.91
C TRP A 316 -0.88 17.82 -3.93
N GLN A 317 -1.24 18.75 -3.04
CA GLN A 317 -0.32 19.23 -2.00
C GLN A 317 0.14 18.11 -1.07
N LYS A 318 -0.79 17.30 -0.54
CA LYS A 318 -0.46 16.15 0.31
C LYS A 318 0.46 15.16 -0.40
N MET A 319 0.24 14.93 -1.70
CA MET A 319 1.11 14.10 -2.53
C MET A 319 2.51 14.70 -2.64
N ILE A 320 2.64 15.99 -2.98
CA ILE A 320 3.93 16.69 -3.04
C ILE A 320 4.67 16.58 -1.70
N ASP A 321 4.00 16.85 -0.58
CA ASP A 321 4.60 16.78 0.75
C ASP A 321 5.07 15.36 1.09
N SER A 322 4.26 14.36 0.73
CA SER A 322 4.65 12.96 0.89
C SER A 322 5.87 12.59 0.04
N LEU A 323 5.98 13.14 -1.17
CA LEU A 323 7.12 12.91 -2.06
C LEU A 323 8.36 13.63 -1.56
N LYS A 324 8.24 14.88 -1.09
CA LYS A 324 9.33 15.63 -0.46
C LYS A 324 9.86 14.91 0.78
N LYS A 325 8.99 14.41 1.67
CA LYS A 325 9.42 13.60 2.82
C LYS A 325 10.12 12.28 2.44
N ARG A 326 9.86 11.77 1.23
CA ARG A 326 10.38 10.47 0.76
C ARG A 326 11.65 10.58 -0.09
N PHE A 327 11.78 11.65 -0.86
CA PHE A 327 12.85 11.86 -1.85
C PHE A 327 13.69 13.11 -1.57
N GLY A 328 13.27 13.96 -0.64
CA GLY A 328 14.06 15.08 -0.12
C GLY A 328 14.92 14.62 1.06
N GLN A 329 16.00 13.90 0.74
CA GLN A 329 17.27 13.92 1.45
C GLN A 329 18.37 14.05 0.40
#